data_AF-A0A2D4GQD3-F1
#
_entry.id   AF-A0A2D4GQD3-F1
#
_cell.length_a   1.000
_cell.length_b   1.000
_cell.length_c   1.000
_cell.angle_alpha   90.00
_cell.angle_beta   90.00
_cell.angle_gamma   90.00
#
_symmetry.space_group_name_H-M   'P 1'
#
loop_
_entity.id
_entity.type
_entity.pdbx_description
1 polymer ?
#
loop_
_entity_poly.entity_id
_entity_poly.type
_entity_poly.pdbx_seq_one_letter_code
_entity_poly.pdbx_strand_id
1 'polypeptide(L)'
;SLEALRYRRGSLKILNQLLLPHQTLYEEISSVRQGWEAIRSMKVRGAPAIAIIGCLSLAVELHNKRNEEPSLGNLETFVLDSLSYLISARPTAVNMARAAQELEHFVQQEAKHEG
;
A
#
# COMPACT_ATOMS: atom_id res chain seq x y z
N SER A 1 -0.01 -24.18 -0.36
CA SER A 1 -0.43 -23.47 0.87
C SER A 1 -1.33 -22.30 0.48
N LEU A 2 -2.18 -21.81 1.39
CA LEU A 2 -2.99 -20.61 1.18
C LEU A 2 -2.13 -19.37 1.48
N GLU A 3 -2.11 -18.39 0.57
CA GLU A 3 -1.32 -17.16 0.71
C GLU A 3 -2.28 -15.96 0.83
N ALA A 4 -2.11 -15.13 1.86
CA ALA A 4 -2.95 -13.95 2.06
C ALA A 4 -2.73 -12.87 0.99
N LEU A 5 -1.51 -12.81 0.43
CA LEU A 5 -1.13 -11.92 -0.66
C LEU A 5 -0.06 -12.60 -1.51
N ARG A 6 0.02 -12.18 -2.78
CA ARG A 6 1.06 -12.56 -3.73
C ARG A 6 1.67 -11.29 -4.29
N TYR A 7 2.95 -11.11 -4.04
CA TYR A 7 3.67 -9.92 -4.47
C TYR A 7 4.85 -10.30 -5.36
N ARG A 8 5.02 -9.52 -6.42
CA ARG A 8 6.25 -9.39 -7.21
C ARG A 8 6.42 -7.91 -7.51
N ARG A 9 7.65 -7.45 -7.78
CA ARG A 9 7.89 -6.03 -8.11
C ARG A 9 6.97 -5.62 -9.27
N GLY A 10 6.11 -4.62 -9.05
CA GLY A 10 5.10 -4.15 -10.02
C GLY A 10 3.76 -4.89 -10.03
N SER A 11 3.56 -5.92 -9.21
CA SER A 11 2.31 -6.68 -9.16
C SER A 11 1.96 -7.14 -7.75
N LEU A 12 0.77 -6.79 -7.30
CA LEU A 12 0.20 -7.22 -6.02
C LEU A 12 -1.16 -7.87 -6.26
N LYS A 13 -1.36 -9.06 -5.69
CA LYS A 13 -2.67 -9.70 -5.58
C LYS A 13 -2.97 -10.02 -4.13
N ILE A 14 -4.20 -9.82 -3.70
CA ILE A 14 -4.66 -10.12 -2.34
C ILE A 14 -5.71 -11.21 -2.38
N LEU A 15 -5.74 -12.08 -1.37
CA LEU A 15 -6.82 -13.03 -1.19
C LEU A 15 -8.04 -12.29 -0.61
N ASN A 16 -9.19 -12.35 -1.29
CA ASN A 16 -10.42 -11.80 -0.76
C ASN A 16 -10.95 -12.68 0.38
N GLN A 17 -10.70 -12.24 1.61
CA GLN A 17 -11.05 -12.99 2.80
C GLN A 17 -12.56 -13.00 3.12
N LEU A 18 -13.36 -12.16 2.46
CA LEU A 18 -14.83 -12.17 2.61
C LEU A 18 -15.46 -13.40 1.96
N LEU A 19 -14.77 -14.01 1.00
CA LEU A 19 -15.27 -15.15 0.23
C LEU A 19 -14.87 -16.51 0.84
N LEU A 20 -13.99 -16.51 1.84
CA LEU A 20 -13.57 -17.72 2.53
C LEU A 20 -14.66 -18.22 3.50
N PRO A 21 -14.76 -19.56 3.71
CA PRO A 21 -13.97 -20.62 3.09
C PRO A 21 -14.51 -21.08 1.72
N HIS A 22 -15.66 -20.55 1.26
CA HIS A 22 -16.41 -21.07 0.12
C HIS A 22 -15.72 -20.83 -1.23
N GLN A 23 -14.96 -19.76 -1.37
CA GLN A 23 -14.27 -19.41 -2.60
C GLN A 23 -12.90 -18.79 -2.30
N THR A 24 -11.88 -19.26 -3.04
CA THR A 24 -10.54 -18.68 -3.04
C THR A 24 -10.39 -17.79 -4.28
N LEU A 25 -10.51 -16.47 -4.08
CA LEU A 25 -10.38 -15.48 -5.14
C LEU A 25 -9.23 -14.51 -4.82
N TYR A 26 -8.32 -14.34 -5.78
CA TYR A 26 -7.26 -13.34 -5.71
C TYR A 26 -7.64 -12.12 -6.55
N GLU A 27 -7.63 -10.95 -5.94
CA GLU A 27 -7.90 -9.67 -6.59
C GLU A 27 -6.61 -8.89 -6.80
N GLU A 28 -6.48 -8.23 -7.94
CA GLU A 28 -5.32 -7.39 -8.27
C GLU A 28 -5.44 -6.02 -7.62
N ILE A 29 -4.31 -5.52 -7.11
CA ILE A 29 -4.16 -4.19 -6.52
C ILE A 29 -3.03 -3.48 -7.26
N SER A 30 -3.39 -2.51 -8.11
CA SER A 30 -2.48 -1.76 -8.97
C SER A 30 -2.33 -0.29 -8.56
N SER A 31 -3.04 0.15 -7.51
CA SER A 31 -2.96 1.53 -7.00
C SER A 31 -3.17 1.63 -5.49
N VAL A 32 -2.70 2.73 -4.90
CA VAL A 32 -2.94 3.18 -3.53
C VAL A 32 -4.44 3.17 -3.24
N ARG A 33 -5.26 3.70 -4.16
CA ARG A 33 -6.72 3.72 -4.03
C ARG A 33 -7.32 2.31 -3.89
N GLN A 34 -6.89 1.37 -4.72
CA GLN A 34 -7.37 -0.01 -4.62
C GLN A 34 -6.90 -0.68 -3.32
N GLY A 35 -5.67 -0.41 -2.87
CA GLY A 35 -5.18 -0.89 -1.57
C GLY A 35 -6.03 -0.36 -0.41
N TRP A 36 -6.33 0.94 -0.42
CA TRP A 36 -7.23 1.58 0.54
C TRP A 36 -8.63 0.97 0.53
N GLU A 37 -9.22 0.79 -0.66
CA GLU A 37 -10.56 0.19 -0.81
C GLU A 37 -10.59 -1.26 -0.26
N ALA A 38 -9.55 -2.05 -0.52
CA ALA A 38 -9.43 -3.42 -0.01
C ALA A 38 -9.28 -3.48 1.52
N ILE A 39 -8.52 -2.56 2.12
CA ILE A 39 -8.37 -2.45 3.57
C ILE A 39 -9.70 -2.01 4.21
N ARG A 40 -10.33 -0.96 3.69
CA ARG A 40 -11.59 -0.41 4.21
C ARG A 40 -12.73 -1.43 4.12
N SER A 41 -12.84 -2.14 3.01
CA SER A 41 -13.89 -3.15 2.78
C SER A 41 -13.63 -4.48 3.49
N MET A 42 -12.53 -4.60 4.24
CA MET A 42 -12.16 -5.83 4.95
C MET A 42 -11.93 -7.06 4.05
N LYS A 43 -11.69 -6.86 2.74
CA LYS A 43 -11.14 -7.92 1.86
C LYS A 43 -9.82 -8.45 2.43
N VAL A 44 -9.10 -7.58 3.14
CA VAL A 44 -7.88 -7.87 3.90
C VAL A 44 -8.14 -7.57 5.37
N ARG A 45 -7.71 -8.47 6.26
CA ARG A 45 -7.78 -8.28 7.72
C ARG A 45 -6.52 -8.83 8.40
N GLY A 46 -6.35 -8.44 9.65
CA GLY A 46 -5.12 -8.64 10.43
C GLY A 46 -4.22 -7.41 10.35
N ALA A 47 -3.82 -6.87 11.51
CA ALA A 47 -3.07 -5.63 11.58
C ALA A 47 -1.74 -5.66 10.77
N PRO A 48 -0.95 -6.75 10.79
CA PRO A 48 0.25 -6.83 9.95
C PRO A 48 -0.07 -6.84 8.45
N ALA A 49 -1.10 -7.59 8.02
CA ALA A 49 -1.46 -7.71 6.61
C ALA A 49 -1.95 -6.37 6.03
N ILE A 50 -2.70 -5.59 6.82
CA ILE A 50 -3.16 -4.26 6.44
C ILE A 50 -1.98 -3.33 6.16
N ALA A 51 -0.98 -3.30 7.05
CA ALA A 51 0.21 -2.47 6.86
C ALA A 51 1.01 -2.88 5.61
N ILE A 52 1.25 -4.20 5.44
CA ILE A 52 1.99 -4.72 4.29
C ILE A 52 1.27 -4.37 2.98
N ILE A 53 -0.04 -4.54 2.90
CA ILE A 53 -0.80 -4.28 1.67
C ILE A 53 -0.89 -2.79 1.35
N GLY A 54 -1.00 -1.92 2.36
CA GLY A 54 -0.93 -0.47 2.15
C GLY A 54 0.41 -0.04 1.58
N CYS A 55 1.53 -0.48 2.18
CA CYS A 55 2.86 -0.13 1.68
C CYS A 55 3.13 -0.72 0.28
N LEU A 56 2.68 -1.96 0.02
CA LEU A 56 2.89 -2.61 -1.27
C LEU A 56 2.01 -2.02 -2.38
N SER A 57 0.81 -1.52 -2.09
CA SER A 57 -0.01 -0.85 -3.10
C SER A 57 0.64 0.46 -3.58
N LEU A 58 1.23 1.23 -2.66
CA LEU A 58 2.06 2.39 -2.98
C LEU A 58 3.28 2.00 -3.80
N ALA A 59 4.03 0.98 -3.38
CA ALA A 59 5.22 0.52 -4.10
C ALA A 59 4.91 0.04 -5.53
N VAL A 60 3.77 -0.64 -5.73
CA VAL A 60 3.30 -1.06 -7.06
C VAL A 60 2.94 0.15 -7.92
N GLU A 61 2.21 1.12 -7.37
CA GLU A 61 1.84 2.33 -8.11
C GLU A 61 3.07 3.12 -8.56
N LEU A 62 4.02 3.35 -7.64
CA LEU A 62 5.30 3.99 -7.94
C LEU A 62 6.08 3.23 -9.02
N HIS A 63 6.17 1.91 -8.89
CA HIS A 63 6.89 1.09 -9.87
C HIS A 63 6.27 1.17 -11.27
N ASN A 64 4.93 1.20 -11.35
CA ASN A 64 4.22 1.23 -12.62
C ASN A 64 4.25 2.61 -13.27
N LYS A 65 4.35 3.68 -12.47
CA LYS A 65 4.50 5.07 -12.92
C LYS A 65 5.94 5.53 -13.11
N ARG A 66 6.95 4.67 -12.89
CA ARG A 66 8.38 5.05 -12.89
C ARG A 66 8.91 5.70 -14.18
N ASN A 67 8.20 5.54 -15.30
CA ASN A 67 8.56 6.09 -16.60
C ASN A 67 7.78 7.38 -16.93
N GLU A 68 6.79 7.74 -16.11
CA GLU A 68 6.26 9.09 -16.08
C GLU A 68 7.36 9.95 -15.45
N GLU A 69 7.63 11.16 -15.94
CA GLU A 69 8.64 12.06 -15.36
C GLU A 69 7.99 13.00 -14.32
N PRO A 70 7.81 12.60 -13.05
CA PRO A 70 7.47 13.55 -12.00
C PRO A 70 8.72 14.34 -11.61
N SER A 71 8.54 15.62 -11.28
CA SER A 71 9.56 16.34 -10.49
C SER A 71 9.70 15.69 -9.10
N LEU A 72 10.89 15.77 -8.50
CA LEU A 72 11.17 15.20 -7.17
C LEU A 72 10.18 15.67 -6.09
N GLY A 73 9.82 16.98 -6.09
CA GLY A 73 8.83 17.52 -5.16
C GLY A 73 7.41 16.98 -5.35
N ASN A 74 7.04 16.59 -6.58
CA ASN A 74 5.78 15.92 -6.86
C ASN A 74 5.78 14.48 -6.33
N LEU A 75 6.94 13.82 -6.34
CA LEU A 75 7.08 12.46 -5.84
C LEU A 75 7.00 12.38 -4.30
N GLU A 76 7.72 13.25 -3.59
CA GLU A 76 7.64 13.33 -2.12
C GLU A 76 6.19 13.58 -1.68
N THR A 77 5.56 14.62 -2.23
CA THR A 77 4.17 14.98 -1.91
C THR A 77 3.22 13.80 -2.17
N PHE A 78 3.35 13.15 -3.33
CA PHE A 78 2.54 11.98 -3.67
C PHE A 78 2.68 10.85 -2.65
N VAL A 79 3.90 10.56 -2.19
CA VAL A 79 4.14 9.50 -1.21
C VAL A 79 3.52 9.86 0.14
N LEU A 80 3.74 11.08 0.64
CA LEU A 80 3.20 11.53 1.93
C LEU A 80 1.66 11.52 1.93
N ASP A 81 1.04 12.04 0.87
CA ASP A 81 -0.41 12.04 0.71
C ASP A 81 -0.98 10.62 0.63
N SER A 82 -0.28 9.73 -0.07
CA SER A 82 -0.68 8.32 -0.20
C SER A 82 -0.64 7.59 1.14
N LEU A 83 0.39 7.82 1.96
CA LEU A 83 0.53 7.21 3.27
C LEU A 83 -0.56 7.71 4.23
N SER A 84 -0.80 9.02 4.28
CA SER A 84 -1.90 9.62 5.03
C SER A 84 -3.26 9.06 4.60
N TYR A 85 -3.49 8.94 3.29
CA TYR A 85 -4.70 8.36 2.76
C TYR A 85 -4.87 6.90 3.20
N LEU A 86 -3.83 6.06 3.11
CA LEU A 86 -3.86 4.66 3.53
C LEU A 86 -4.17 4.49 5.03
N ILE A 87 -3.64 5.37 5.90
CA ILE A 87 -3.98 5.37 7.34
C ILE A 87 -5.48 5.57 7.54
N SER A 88 -6.12 6.44 6.74
CA SER A 88 -7.55 6.73 6.86
C SER A 88 -8.46 5.53 6.55
N ALA A 89 -7.95 4.47 5.90
CA ALA A 89 -8.75 3.30 5.54
C ALA A 89 -9.36 2.62 6.77
N ARG A 90 -8.57 2.50 7.84
CA ARG A 90 -8.95 1.94 9.15
C ARG A 90 -8.08 2.57 10.25
N PRO A 91 -8.48 3.71 10.84
CA PRO A 91 -7.65 4.51 11.76
C PRO A 91 -7.15 3.77 13.01
N THR A 92 -7.81 2.67 13.40
CA THR A 92 -7.39 1.85 14.55
C THR A 92 -6.26 0.85 14.21
N ALA A 93 -5.85 0.74 12.96
CA ALA A 93 -4.75 -0.13 12.52
C ALA A 93 -3.39 0.53 12.80
N VAL A 94 -2.94 0.48 14.05
CA VAL A 94 -1.67 1.09 14.51
C VAL A 94 -0.46 0.65 13.68
N ASN A 95 -0.45 -0.58 13.17
CA ASN A 95 0.62 -1.07 12.29
C ASN A 95 0.73 -0.27 10.99
N MET A 96 -0.39 0.18 10.40
CA MET A 96 -0.37 1.00 9.19
C MET A 96 0.18 2.39 9.50
N ALA A 97 -0.25 3.00 10.60
CA ALA A 97 0.27 4.29 11.04
C ALA A 97 1.79 4.25 11.31
N ARG A 98 2.27 3.21 12.00
CA ARG A 98 3.70 3.03 12.27
C ARG A 98 4.50 2.82 10.97
N ALA A 99 4.03 1.97 10.07
CA ALA A 99 4.71 1.73 8.80
C ALA A 99 4.73 2.98 7.91
N ALA A 100 3.66 3.79 7.94
CA ALA A 100 3.62 5.08 7.28
C ALA A 100 4.65 6.04 7.87
N GLN A 101 4.72 6.20 9.20
CA GLN A 101 5.72 7.06 9.84
C GLN A 101 7.16 6.66 9.50
N GLU A 102 7.47 5.36 9.47
CA GLU A 102 8.78 4.86 9.07
C GLU A 102 9.12 5.23 7.62
N LEU A 103 8.16 5.10 6.70
CA LEU A 103 8.34 5.46 5.28
C LEU A 103 8.39 6.97 5.04
N GLU A 104 7.57 7.76 5.74
CA GLU A 104 7.59 9.23 5.70
C GLU A 104 8.96 9.74 6.09
N HIS A 105 9.53 9.23 7.19
CA HIS A 105 10.86 9.60 7.64
C HIS A 105 11.94 9.24 6.63
N PHE A 106 11.86 8.04 6.05
CA PHE A 106 12.79 7.60 5.00
C PHE A 106 12.74 8.52 3.77
N VAL A 107 11.55 8.82 3.25
CA VAL A 107 11.39 9.66 2.05
C VAL A 107 11.89 11.07 2.27
N GLN A 108 11.60 11.67 3.44
CA GLN A 108 12.09 13.01 3.78
C GLN A 108 13.62 13.07 3.95
N GLN A 109 14.27 11.97 4.37
CA GLN A 109 15.73 11.88 4.42
C GLN A 109 16.30 11.85 3.01
N GLU A 110 15.79 10.98 2.14
CA GLU A 110 16.26 10.85 0.76
C GLU A 110 16.03 12.14 -0.06
N ALA A 111 14.88 12.80 0.10
CA ALA A 111 14.59 14.07 -0.59
C ALA A 111 15.57 15.19 -0.23
N LYS A 112 16.08 15.21 1.02
CA LYS A 112 17.12 16.17 1.46
C LYS A 112 18.52 15.84 0.94
N HIS A 113 18.77 14.58 0.55
CA HIS A 113 20.05 14.16 0.00
C HIS A 113 20.15 14.48 -1.50
N GLU A 114 19.03 14.49 -2.21
CA GLU A 114 18.97 14.76 -3.66
C GLU A 114 18.74 16.23 -4.04
N GLY A 115 18.28 17.07 -3.09
CA GLY A 115 18.04 18.51 -3.28
C GLY A 115 19.21 19.39 -2.85
#